data_AF-A0A529MB28-F1
#
_entry.id   AF-A0A529MB28-F1
#
_cell.length_a   1.000
_cell.length_b   1.000
_cell.length_c   1.000
_cell.angle_alpha   90.00
_cell.angle_beta   90.00
_cell.angle_gamma   90.00
#
_symmetry.space_group_name_H-M   'P 1'
#
loop_
_entity.id
_entity.type
_entity.pdbx_description
1 polymer ?
#
loop_
_entity_poly.entity_id
_entity_poly.type
_entity_poly.pdbx_seq_one_letter_code
_entity_poly.pdbx_strand_id
1 'polypeptide(L)'
;HVHGSLKPDGTWMIVEPFAHDHLAANLNPVGRVYYAASTFVCTPASVSQEVGLALGAQAGEARLRKVVTGGGFKRLRRAAETPFNMVLEARP
;
A
#
# COMPACT_ATOMS: atom_id res chain seq x y z
N HIS A 1 -15.31 2.92 -2.25
CA HIS A 1 -16.17 1.77 -1.90
C HIS A 1 -15.96 1.33 -0.45
N VAL A 2 -14.75 0.90 -0.05
CA VAL A 2 -14.48 0.38 1.31
C VAL A 2 -14.92 1.31 2.45
N HIS A 3 -14.61 2.60 2.40
CA HIS A 3 -15.02 3.55 3.45
C HIS A 3 -16.55 3.57 3.66
N GLY A 4 -17.33 3.52 2.58
CA GLY A 4 -18.80 3.53 2.64
C GLY A 4 -19.43 2.18 2.99
N SER A 5 -18.68 1.07 2.95
CA SER A 5 -19.17 -0.27 3.31
C SER A 5 -18.95 -0.63 4.78
N LEU A 6 -18.23 0.19 5.54
CA LEU A 6 -17.95 -0.03 6.95
C LEU A 6 -18.97 0.67 7.85
N LYS A 7 -19.11 0.18 9.10
CA LYS A 7 -19.81 0.92 10.16
C LYS A 7 -19.15 2.29 10.41
N PRO A 8 -19.85 3.27 11.00
CA PRO A 8 -19.30 4.61 11.27
C PRO A 8 -17.99 4.62 12.06
N ASP A 9 -17.72 3.60 12.88
CA ASP A 9 -16.53 3.41 13.69
C ASP A 9 -15.64 2.23 13.23
N GLY A 10 -15.99 1.65 12.06
CA GLY A 10 -15.35 0.48 11.48
C GLY A 10 -13.86 0.69 11.18
N THR A 11 -13.16 -0.43 11.05
CA THR A 11 -11.71 -0.44 10.84
C THR A 11 -11.38 -1.30 9.64
N TRP A 12 -10.47 -0.82 8.78
CA TRP A 12 -9.92 -1.59 7.67
C TRP A 12 -8.47 -1.93 7.95
N MET A 13 -8.16 -3.23 7.91
CA MET A 13 -6.79 -3.74 7.94
C MET A 13 -6.27 -3.89 6.51
N ILE A 14 -5.18 -3.20 6.20
CA ILE A 14 -4.52 -3.23 4.90
C ILE A 14 -3.18 -3.94 5.09
N VAL A 15 -2.93 -5.00 4.34
CA VAL A 15 -1.67 -5.75 4.39
C VAL A 15 -0.97 -5.59 3.05
N GLU A 16 0.17 -4.92 3.06
CA GLU A 16 0.96 -4.62 1.88
C GLU A 16 2.37 -5.19 2.01
N PRO A 17 3.09 -5.46 0.90
CA PRO A 17 4.51 -5.75 0.97
C PRO A 17 5.26 -4.62 1.68
N PHE A 18 6.20 -4.99 2.54
CA PHE A 18 6.99 -4.01 3.27
C PHE A 18 7.82 -3.18 2.28
N ALA A 19 7.75 -1.86 2.41
CA ALA A 19 8.52 -0.90 1.63
C ALA A 19 8.70 0.39 2.43
N HIS A 20 9.91 0.93 2.41
CA HIS A 20 10.20 2.30 2.81
C HIS A 20 9.78 3.29 1.73
N ASP A 21 9.59 4.55 2.10
CA ASP A 21 9.17 5.62 1.18
C ASP A 21 10.27 6.03 0.18
N HIS A 22 11.54 5.73 0.50
CA HIS A 22 12.69 6.07 -0.34
C HIS A 22 13.35 4.80 -0.89
N LEU A 23 13.58 4.79 -2.21
CA LEU A 23 14.17 3.66 -2.93
C LEU A 23 15.46 3.14 -2.29
N ALA A 24 16.36 4.03 -1.87
CA ALA A 24 17.66 3.65 -1.30
C ALA A 24 17.52 2.71 -0.09
N ALA A 25 16.48 2.88 0.73
CA ALA A 25 16.22 2.02 1.88
C ALA A 25 15.65 0.65 1.50
N ASN A 26 15.12 0.51 0.27
CA ASN A 26 14.56 -0.74 -0.25
C ASN A 26 15.56 -1.55 -1.09
N LEU A 27 16.79 -1.06 -1.30
CA LEU A 27 17.83 -1.76 -2.08
C LEU A 27 18.48 -2.91 -1.28
N ASN A 28 17.67 -3.87 -0.88
CA ASN A 28 18.05 -5.10 -0.19
C ASN A 28 17.56 -6.32 -1.00
N PRO A 29 17.95 -7.57 -0.64
CA PRO A 29 17.56 -8.75 -1.40
C PRO A 29 16.04 -8.93 -1.55
N VAL A 30 15.26 -8.63 -0.51
CA VAL A 30 13.80 -8.74 -0.54
C VAL A 30 13.19 -7.68 -1.47
N GLY A 31 13.62 -6.42 -1.33
CA GLY A 31 13.17 -5.33 -2.19
C GLY A 31 13.50 -5.59 -3.65
N ARG A 32 14.68 -6.15 -3.98
CA ARG A 32 15.03 -6.55 -5.34
C ARG A 32 14.00 -7.52 -5.94
N VAL A 33 13.61 -8.55 -5.18
CA VAL A 33 12.61 -9.54 -5.63
C VAL A 33 11.25 -8.88 -5.84
N TYR A 34 10.79 -8.05 -4.89
CA TYR A 34 9.48 -7.39 -5.01
C TYR A 34 9.43 -6.34 -6.12
N TYR A 35 10.49 -5.56 -6.32
CA TYR A 35 10.56 -4.64 -7.46
C TYR A 35 10.51 -5.40 -8.78
N ALA A 36 11.33 -6.45 -8.94
CA ALA A 36 11.33 -7.25 -10.16
C ALA A 36 9.93 -7.85 -10.45
N ALA A 37 9.34 -8.52 -9.46
CA ALA A 37 8.00 -9.09 -9.61
C ALA A 37 6.94 -8.01 -9.92
N SER A 38 6.95 -6.89 -9.20
CA SER A 38 6.00 -5.80 -9.41
C SER A 38 6.11 -5.20 -10.80
N THR A 39 7.32 -4.99 -11.31
CA THR A 39 7.56 -4.40 -12.63
C THR A 39 6.95 -5.27 -13.73
N PHE A 40 6.95 -6.59 -13.59
CA PHE A 40 6.39 -7.50 -14.59
C PHE A 40 4.91 -7.86 -14.36
N VAL A 41 4.39 -7.66 -13.14
CA VAL A 41 3.04 -8.12 -12.76
C VAL A 41 2.16 -6.98 -12.26
N CYS A 42 2.39 -6.48 -11.04
CA CYS A 42 1.47 -5.57 -10.37
C CYS A 42 1.38 -4.18 -11.04
N THR A 43 2.52 -3.64 -11.46
CA THR A 43 2.59 -2.33 -12.11
C THR A 43 1.86 -2.33 -13.46
N PRO A 44 2.15 -3.23 -14.43
CA PRO A 44 1.42 -3.26 -15.70
C PRO A 44 -0.07 -3.60 -15.51
N ALA A 45 -0.42 -4.48 -14.56
CA ALA A 45 -1.82 -4.76 -14.23
C ALA A 45 -2.56 -3.53 -13.67
N SER A 46 -1.87 -2.64 -12.94
CA SER A 46 -2.45 -1.37 -12.51
C SER A 46 -2.61 -0.40 -13.67
N VAL A 47 -1.63 -0.32 -14.57
CA VAL A 47 -1.67 0.55 -15.76
C VAL A 47 -2.81 0.17 -16.70
N SER A 48 -3.18 -1.10 -16.80
CA SER A 48 -4.29 -1.55 -17.64
C SER A 48 -5.68 -1.26 -17.08
N GLN A 49 -5.79 -0.74 -15.86
CA GLN A 49 -7.06 -0.36 -15.24
C GLN A 49 -7.35 1.13 -15.46
N GLU A 50 -8.62 1.53 -15.39
CA GLU A 50 -9.09 2.91 -15.62
C GLU A 50 -8.30 3.97 -14.84
N VAL A 51 -7.96 3.70 -13.58
CA VAL A 51 -7.23 4.66 -12.73
C VAL A 51 -5.73 4.70 -13.07
N GLY A 52 -5.14 3.60 -13.53
CA GLY A 52 -3.75 3.58 -14.03
C GLY A 52 -2.66 4.00 -13.03
N LEU A 53 -2.92 3.99 -11.71
CA LEU A 53 -2.06 4.68 -10.73
C LEU A 53 -0.63 4.12 -10.60
N ALA A 54 -0.41 2.87 -11.05
CA ALA A 54 0.89 2.23 -11.17
C ALA A 54 1.72 2.20 -9.87
N LEU A 55 1.05 2.05 -8.71
CA LEU A 55 1.72 2.02 -7.40
C LEU A 55 2.74 0.89 -7.27
N GLY A 56 2.42 -0.28 -7.84
CA GLY A 56 3.21 -1.49 -7.68
C GLY A 56 3.22 -2.02 -6.23
N ALA A 57 4.03 -3.05 -6.00
CA ALA A 57 4.16 -3.72 -4.70
C ALA A 57 4.96 -2.92 -3.66
N GLN A 58 5.74 -1.92 -4.09
CA GLN A 58 6.71 -1.20 -3.25
C GLN A 58 6.36 0.29 -3.15
N ALA A 59 5.08 0.59 -2.90
CA ALA A 59 4.56 1.96 -2.88
C ALA A 59 5.03 2.79 -1.66
N GLY A 60 5.32 2.13 -0.54
CA GLY A 60 5.65 2.80 0.73
C GLY A 60 4.44 3.38 1.45
N GLU A 61 4.57 3.60 2.76
CA GLU A 61 3.47 4.08 3.61
C GLU A 61 2.98 5.47 3.21
N ALA A 62 3.89 6.38 2.85
CA ALA A 62 3.51 7.76 2.52
C ALA A 62 2.61 7.82 1.28
N ARG A 63 2.86 6.96 0.29
CA ARG A 63 2.03 6.90 -0.92
C ARG A 63 0.70 6.22 -0.64
N LEU A 64 0.71 5.10 0.10
CA LEU A 64 -0.50 4.40 0.53
C LEU A 64 -1.39 5.31 1.38
N ARG A 65 -0.80 6.11 2.27
CA ARG A 65 -1.51 7.10 3.08
C ARG A 65 -2.32 8.05 2.22
N LYS A 66 -1.72 8.63 1.18
CA LYS A 66 -2.41 9.56 0.28
C LYS A 66 -3.62 8.91 -0.40
N VAL A 67 -3.48 7.66 -0.84
CA VAL A 67 -4.55 6.91 -1.50
C VAL A 67 -5.69 6.60 -0.52
N VAL A 68 -5.35 6.09 0.67
CA VAL A 68 -6.32 5.70 1.69
C VAL A 68 -7.06 6.93 2.23
N THR A 69 -6.36 8.04 2.49
CA THR A 69 -7.01 9.28 2.92
C THR A 69 -7.84 9.93 1.82
N GLY A 70 -7.40 9.83 0.56
CA GLY A 70 -8.22 10.24 -0.59
C GLY A 70 -9.51 9.42 -0.73
N GLY A 71 -9.52 8.19 -0.21
CA GLY A 71 -10.70 7.33 -0.13
C GLY A 71 -11.67 7.63 1.02
N GLY A 72 -11.40 8.64 1.85
CA GLY A 72 -12.31 9.13 2.90
C GLY A 72 -11.90 8.79 4.34
N PHE A 73 -10.92 7.93 4.56
CA PHE A 73 -10.42 7.62 5.91
C PHE A 73 -9.58 8.77 6.47
N LYS A 74 -9.79 9.20 7.72
CA LYS A 74 -9.01 10.31 8.32
C LYS A 74 -7.85 9.85 9.19
N ARG A 75 -7.88 8.61 9.68
CA ARG A 75 -6.82 8.05 10.51
C ARG A 75 -6.21 6.85 9.80
N LEU A 76 -4.89 6.86 9.70
CA LEU A 76 -4.10 5.74 9.20
C LEU A 76 -2.84 5.60 10.06
N ARG A 77 -2.58 4.41 10.57
CA ARG A 77 -1.35 4.09 11.33
C ARG A 77 -0.80 2.73 10.91
N ARG A 78 0.50 2.54 11.09
CA ARG A 78 1.11 1.21 11.06
C ARG A 78 0.75 0.48 12.34
N ALA A 79 0.06 -0.65 12.21
CA ALA A 79 -0.39 -1.46 13.34
C ALA A 79 0.60 -2.58 13.69
N ALA A 80 1.26 -3.14 12.68
CA ALA A 80 2.30 -4.15 12.82
C ALA A 80 3.18 -4.18 11.55
N GLU A 81 4.33 -4.82 11.65
CA GLU A 81 5.20 -5.08 10.50
C GLU A 81 6.00 -6.37 10.70
N THR A 82 6.40 -6.95 9.58
CA THR A 82 7.43 -7.99 9.49
C THR A 82 8.43 -7.58 8.41
N PRO A 83 9.55 -8.30 8.22
CA PRO A 83 10.46 -8.01 7.12
C PRO A 83 9.83 -8.06 5.71
N PHE A 84 8.64 -8.67 5.58
CA PHE A 84 7.96 -8.85 4.29
C PHE A 84 6.67 -8.05 4.17
N ASN A 85 6.01 -7.73 5.27
CA ASN A 85 4.69 -7.11 5.24
C ASN A 85 4.61 -5.89 6.16
N MET A 86 3.86 -4.89 5.70
CA MET A 86 3.42 -3.74 6.49
C MET A 86 1.90 -3.86 6.69
N VAL A 87 1.44 -3.77 7.94
CA VAL A 87 0.02 -3.80 8.27
C VAL A 87 -0.43 -2.41 8.69
N LEU A 88 -1.36 -1.83 7.94
CA LEU A 88 -1.94 -0.53 8.21
C LEU A 88 -3.37 -0.68 8.76
N GLU A 89 -3.70 0.16 9.74
CA GLU A 89 -5.06 0.33 10.25
C GLU A 89 -5.62 1.65 9.74
N ALA A 90 -6.70 1.59 8.95
CA ALA A 90 -7.44 2.76 8.48
C ALA A 90 -8.79 2.89 9.22
N ARG A 91 -9.11 4.09 9.69
CA ARG A 91 -10.37 4.41 10.38
C ARG A 91 -10.97 5.74 9.88
N PRO A 92 -12.31 5.89 9.93
CA PRO A 92 -13.01 7.12 9.53
C PRO A 92 -12.51 8.37 10.24
#